data_AF-A0AAW2N8G5-F1
#
_entry.id   AF-A0AAW2N8G5-F1
#
_cell.length_a   1.000
_cell.length_b   1.000
_cell.length_c   1.000
_cell.angle_alpha   90.00
_cell.angle_beta   90.00
_cell.angle_gamma   90.00
#
_symmetry.space_group_name_H-M   'P 1'
#
loop_
_entity.id
_entity.type
_entity.pdbx_description
1 polymer ?
#
loop_
_entity_poly.entity_id
_entity_poly.type
_entity_poly.pdbx_seq_one_letter_code
_entity_poly.pdbx_strand_id
1 'polypeptide(L)'
;MKELYAASEWHITYAVMKAFFNMIMIKGSLVREHGVMMLFLVEKFKSLQADFKEKEMYVDFILQSLSPSLDQFIISYNVNELEKSLHELINILVQYEATIEKSEPSVLVGEASTSKAKGKVA
;
A
#
# COMPACT_ATOMS: atom_id res chain seq x y z
N MET A 1 2.53 -35.20 22.80
CA MET A 1 2.32 -34.93 21.36
C MET A 1 1.34 -33.80 21.10
N LYS A 2 0.11 -33.80 21.64
CA LYS A 2 -0.86 -32.71 21.44
C LYS A 2 -0.40 -31.33 21.94
N GLU A 3 0.30 -31.27 23.07
CA GLU A 3 0.80 -30.01 23.64
C GLU A 3 1.94 -29.39 22.83
N LEU A 4 2.83 -30.22 22.26
CA LEU A 4 3.89 -29.76 21.35
C LEU A 4 3.30 -29.19 20.05
N TYR A 5 2.23 -29.80 19.55
CA TYR A 5 1.50 -29.30 18.39
C TYR A 5 0.80 -27.97 18.70
N ALA A 6 0.11 -27.86 19.84
CA ALA A 6 -0.54 -26.62 20.26
C ALA A 6 0.44 -25.46 20.51
N ALA A 7 1.62 -25.73 21.08
CA ALA A 7 2.67 -24.73 21.24
C ALA A 7 3.20 -24.25 19.87
N SER A 8 3.36 -25.16 18.91
CA SER A 8 3.73 -24.83 17.53
C SER A 8 2.70 -23.93 16.85
N GLU A 9 1.40 -24.26 16.96
CA GLU A 9 0.31 -23.45 16.40
C GLU A 9 0.24 -22.04 17.02
N TRP A 10 0.50 -21.92 18.33
CA TRP A 10 0.64 -20.63 18.98
C TRP A 10 1.81 -19.85 18.37
N HIS A 11 3.02 -20.39 18.32
CA HIS A 11 4.16 -19.64 17.75
C HIS A 11 3.92 -19.17 16.30
N ILE A 12 3.23 -19.96 15.49
CA ILE A 12 2.84 -19.59 14.12
C ILE A 12 1.84 -18.43 14.15
N THR A 13 0.80 -18.52 14.98
CA THR A 13 -0.19 -17.46 15.17
C THR A 13 0.46 -16.17 15.63
N TYR A 14 1.35 -16.22 16.63
CA TYR A 14 2.13 -15.07 17.09
C TYR A 14 2.86 -14.38 15.95
N ALA A 15 3.59 -15.17 15.16
CA ALA A 15 4.46 -14.67 14.11
C ALA A 15 3.66 -13.95 13.04
N VAL A 16 2.51 -14.51 12.64
CA VAL A 16 1.60 -13.89 11.67
C VAL A 16 0.98 -12.62 12.24
N MET A 17 0.50 -12.62 13.49
CA MET A 17 -0.03 -11.42 14.14
C MET A 17 1.04 -10.32 14.21
N LYS A 18 2.25 -10.67 14.64
CA LYS A 18 3.35 -9.71 14.74
C LYS A 18 3.72 -9.15 13.37
N ALA A 19 3.80 -9.97 12.33
CA ALA A 19 4.09 -9.49 10.97
C ALA A 19 3.00 -8.55 10.47
N PHE A 20 1.72 -8.90 10.71
CA PHE A 20 0.58 -8.12 10.28
C PHE A 20 0.47 -6.75 10.98
N PHE A 21 0.54 -6.71 12.31
CA PHE A 21 0.44 -5.45 13.07
C PHE A 21 1.65 -4.51 12.89
N ASN A 22 2.80 -5.02 12.45
CA ASN A 22 3.99 -4.21 12.20
C ASN A 22 4.22 -3.94 10.70
N MET A 23 3.30 -4.34 9.83
CA MET A 23 3.42 -4.07 8.40
C MET A 23 3.14 -2.60 8.14
N ILE A 24 4.20 -1.84 7.81
CA ILE A 24 4.11 -0.45 7.39
C ILE A 24 4.76 -0.34 6.00
N MET A 25 4.06 0.33 5.10
CA MET A 25 4.51 0.57 3.74
C MET A 25 5.76 1.45 3.76
N ILE A 26 6.82 0.99 3.08
CA ILE A 26 8.06 1.75 2.94
C ILE A 26 7.82 2.90 1.97
N LYS A 27 8.27 4.11 2.32
CA LYS A 27 8.16 5.28 1.43
C LYS A 27 8.81 5.00 0.08
N GLY A 28 8.07 5.22 -1.02
CA GLY A 28 8.54 5.01 -2.39
C GLY A 28 8.49 3.55 -2.87
N SER A 29 7.99 2.62 -2.05
CA SER A 29 7.61 1.28 -2.53
C SER A 29 6.29 1.33 -3.31
N LEU A 30 6.02 0.27 -4.09
CA LEU A 30 4.80 0.18 -4.87
C LEU A 30 3.60 -0.21 -3.98
N VAL A 31 2.53 0.58 -4.04
CA VAL A 31 1.26 0.34 -3.32
C VAL A 31 0.70 -1.02 -3.69
N ARG A 32 0.84 -1.44 -4.95
CA ARG A 32 0.44 -2.78 -5.40
C ARG A 32 1.13 -3.89 -4.60
N GLU A 33 2.44 -3.82 -4.46
CA GLU A 33 3.23 -4.85 -3.79
C GLU A 33 2.85 -4.93 -2.30
N HIS A 34 2.73 -3.77 -1.66
CA HIS A 34 2.27 -3.67 -0.28
C HIS A 34 0.86 -4.24 -0.10
N GLY A 35 -0.08 -3.89 -0.97
CA GLY A 35 -1.46 -4.40 -0.94
C GLY A 35 -1.54 -5.92 -1.10
N VAL A 36 -0.73 -6.51 -1.98
CA VAL A 36 -0.63 -7.96 -2.15
C VAL A 36 -0.08 -8.63 -0.89
N MET A 37 0.94 -8.03 -0.25
CA MET A 37 1.51 -8.57 1.00
C MET A 37 0.50 -8.51 2.15
N MET A 38 -0.24 -7.40 2.28
CA MET A 38 -1.33 -7.28 3.25
C MET A 38 -2.43 -8.30 3.02
N LEU A 39 -2.86 -8.50 1.76
CA LEU A 39 -3.84 -9.52 1.41
C LEU A 39 -3.38 -10.92 1.82
N PHE A 40 -2.13 -11.27 1.51
CA PHE A 40 -1.55 -12.55 1.91
C PHE A 40 -1.55 -12.75 3.44
N LEU A 41 -1.17 -11.71 4.21
CA LEU A 41 -1.21 -11.77 5.67
C LEU A 41 -2.63 -11.89 6.21
N VAL A 42 -3.61 -11.20 5.61
CA VAL A 42 -5.03 -11.34 5.96
C VAL A 42 -5.52 -12.77 5.71
N GLU A 43 -5.18 -13.38 4.58
CA GLU A 43 -5.55 -14.77 4.27
C GLU A 43 -4.91 -15.75 5.25
N LYS A 44 -3.62 -15.56 5.56
CA LYS A 44 -2.92 -16.36 6.59
C LYS A 44 -3.56 -16.19 7.96
N PHE A 45 -3.88 -14.96 8.34
CA PHE A 45 -4.53 -14.66 9.61
C PHE A 45 -5.91 -15.31 9.72
N LYS A 46 -6.74 -15.21 8.67
CA LYS A 46 -8.06 -15.88 8.58
C LYS A 46 -7.94 -17.40 8.70
N SER A 47 -6.90 -18.00 8.11
CA SER A 47 -6.68 -19.45 8.20
C SER A 47 -6.29 -19.93 9.61
N LEU A 48 -5.71 -19.04 10.43
CA LEU A 48 -5.23 -19.33 11.78
C LEU A 48 -6.27 -18.96 12.86
N GLN A 49 -7.21 -18.07 12.56
CA GLN A 49 -8.23 -17.60 13.50
C GLN A 49 -9.62 -17.67 12.86
N ALA A 50 -10.35 -18.74 13.17
CA ALA A 50 -11.67 -19.04 12.60
C ALA A 50 -12.79 -18.03 12.95
N ASP A 51 -12.53 -17.10 13.88
CA ASP A 51 -13.59 -16.29 14.52
C ASP A 51 -13.46 -14.76 14.35
N PHE A 52 -12.42 -14.24 13.68
CA PHE A 52 -12.35 -12.79 13.36
C PHE A 52 -13.23 -12.45 12.16
N LYS A 53 -14.52 -12.19 12.45
CA LYS A 53 -15.60 -11.99 11.47
C LYS A 53 -15.75 -10.58 10.91
N GLU A 54 -14.95 -9.61 11.37
CA GLU A 54 -15.14 -8.21 10.97
C GLU A 54 -14.30 -7.89 9.73
N LYS A 55 -14.97 -7.79 8.58
CA LYS A 55 -14.39 -7.43 7.28
C LYS A 55 -13.77 -6.03 7.34
N GLU A 56 -14.38 -5.17 8.13
CA GLU A 56 -14.06 -3.77 8.38
C GLU A 56 -12.69 -3.62 9.05
N MET A 57 -12.38 -4.50 10.00
CA MET A 57 -11.10 -4.51 10.71
C MET A 57 -9.91 -4.67 9.75
N TYR A 58 -10.03 -5.50 8.71
CA TYR A 58 -8.97 -5.70 7.72
C TYR A 58 -8.77 -4.47 6.82
N VAL A 59 -9.85 -3.74 6.52
CA VAL A 59 -9.78 -2.47 5.78
C VAL A 59 -9.02 -1.45 6.60
N ASP A 60 -9.36 -1.31 7.89
CA ASP A 60 -8.69 -0.38 8.80
C ASP A 60 -7.19 -0.66 8.91
N PHE A 61 -6.80 -1.95 8.97
CA PHE A 61 -5.39 -2.31 9.00
C PHE A 61 -4.64 -1.97 7.73
N ILE A 62 -5.26 -2.15 6.55
CA ILE A 62 -4.64 -1.71 5.31
C ILE A 62 -4.46 -0.20 5.32
N LEU A 63 -5.49 0.57 5.67
CA LEU A 63 -5.41 2.04 5.70
C LEU A 63 -4.32 2.54 6.66
N GLN A 64 -4.23 1.95 7.86
CA GLN A 64 -3.19 2.29 8.85
C GLN A 64 -1.77 1.92 8.40
N SER A 65 -1.63 0.89 7.57
CA SER A 65 -0.32 0.43 7.08
C SER A 65 0.26 1.32 5.97
N LEU A 66 -0.53 2.21 5.36
CA LEU A 66 -0.09 3.02 4.23
C LEU A 66 0.96 4.05 4.66
N SER A 67 1.83 4.41 3.71
CA SER A 67 2.80 5.49 3.89
C SER A 67 2.08 6.85 3.98
N PRO A 68 2.60 7.83 4.75
CA PRO A 68 2.02 9.19 4.82
C PRO A 68 1.85 9.90 3.48
N SER A 69 2.60 9.48 2.44
CA SER A 69 2.40 9.96 1.07
C SER A 69 1.00 9.69 0.51
N LEU A 70 0.23 8.79 1.13
CA LEU A 70 -1.13 8.41 0.76
C LEU A 70 -2.20 9.01 1.69
N ASP A 71 -1.86 9.95 2.58
CA ASP A 71 -2.84 10.55 3.51
C ASP A 71 -4.05 11.16 2.79
N GLN A 72 -3.83 11.78 1.63
CA GLN A 72 -4.90 12.38 0.85
C GLN A 72 -5.87 11.34 0.25
N PHE A 73 -5.37 10.13 -0.03
CA PHE A 73 -6.23 9.00 -0.38
C PHE A 73 -7.09 8.58 0.83
N ILE A 74 -6.50 8.44 2.01
CA ILE A 74 -7.21 8.01 3.23
C ILE A 74 -8.35 8.97 3.56
N ILE A 75 -8.10 10.29 3.49
CA ILE A 75 -9.12 11.32 3.70
C ILE A 75 -10.27 11.15 2.69
N SER A 76 -9.94 10.97 1.41
CA SER A 76 -10.94 10.78 0.36
C SER A 76 -11.75 9.50 0.54
N TYR A 77 -11.09 8.40 0.93
CA TYR A 77 -11.74 7.12 1.18
C TYR A 77 -12.75 7.21 2.34
N ASN A 78 -12.33 7.82 3.46
CA ASN A 78 -13.17 7.96 4.66
C ASN A 78 -14.38 8.87 4.42
N VAL A 79 -14.19 9.98 3.71
CA VAL A 79 -15.27 10.95 3.43
C VAL A 79 -16.32 10.38 2.47
N ASN A 80 -15.92 9.50 1.56
CA ASN A 80 -16.83 8.95 0.55
C ASN A 80 -17.58 7.68 1.03
N GLU A 81 -17.42 7.28 2.29
CA GLU A 81 -18.04 6.07 2.90
C GLU A 81 -18.02 4.86 1.95
N LEU A 82 -16.87 4.63 1.31
CA LEU A 82 -16.71 3.56 0.35
C LEU A 82 -16.65 2.22 1.10
N GLU A 83 -17.81 1.64 1.41
CA GLU A 83 -17.86 0.27 1.92
C GLU A 83 -17.42 -0.68 0.80
N LYS A 84 -16.13 -1.04 0.84
CA LYS A 84 -15.47 -1.83 -0.20
C LYS A 84 -14.90 -3.11 0.37
N SER A 85 -14.93 -4.16 -0.44
CA SER A 85 -14.14 -5.35 -0.15
C SER A 85 -12.65 -5.04 -0.17
N LEU A 86 -11.86 -5.91 0.46
CA LEU A 86 -10.40 -5.78 0.51
C LEU A 86 -9.77 -5.70 -0.90
N HIS A 87 -10.27 -6.50 -1.83
CA HIS A 87 -9.81 -6.50 -3.22
C HIS A 87 -10.16 -5.20 -3.94
N GLU A 88 -11.34 -4.63 -3.71
CA GLU A 88 -11.73 -3.34 -4.27
C GLU A 88 -10.86 -2.21 -3.70
N LEU A 89 -10.60 -2.19 -2.38
CA LEU A 89 -9.71 -1.22 -1.76
C LEU A 89 -8.32 -1.23 -2.41
N ILE A 90 -7.71 -2.41 -2.57
CA ILE A 90 -6.41 -2.57 -3.23
C ILE A 90 -6.46 -2.05 -4.67
N ASN A 91 -7.51 -2.35 -5.42
CA ASN A 91 -7.66 -1.88 -6.80
C ASN A 91 -7.79 -0.36 -6.91
N ILE A 92 -8.50 0.29 -5.98
CA ILE A 92 -8.62 1.76 -5.98
C ILE A 92 -7.27 2.39 -5.59
N LEU A 93 -6.59 1.82 -4.59
CA LEU A 93 -5.24 2.23 -4.17
C LEU A 93 -4.24 2.20 -5.32
N VAL A 94 -4.22 1.12 -6.10
CA VAL A 94 -3.34 0.97 -7.28
C VAL A 94 -3.68 1.98 -8.38
N GLN A 95 -4.96 2.30 -8.59
CA GLN A 95 -5.36 3.34 -9.54
C GLN A 95 -4.92 4.72 -9.07
N TYR A 96 -5.02 5.00 -7.77
CA TYR A 96 -4.60 6.25 -7.17
C TYR A 96 -3.09 6.46 -7.28
N GLU A 97 -2.29 5.43 -7.00
CA GLU A 97 -0.83 5.43 -7.22
C GLU A 97 -0.50 5.82 -8.68
N ALA A 98 -1.12 5.16 -9.65
CA ALA A 98 -0.89 5.44 -11.08
C ALA A 98 -1.31 6.86 -11.50
N THR A 99 -2.27 7.48 -10.80
CA THR A 99 -2.62 8.89 -11.04
C THR A 99 -1.60 9.86 -10.45
N ILE A 100 -1.00 9.54 -9.30
CA ILE A 100 0.06 10.37 -8.70
C ILE A 100 1.30 10.36 -9.59
N GLU A 101 1.74 9.18 -10.03
CA GLU A 101 2.92 9.04 -10.90
C GLU A 101 2.80 9.84 -12.21
N LYS A 102 1.59 9.93 -12.78
CA LYS A 102 1.31 10.72 -13.97
C LYS A 102 1.24 12.22 -13.72
N SER A 103 0.98 12.62 -12.47
CA SER A 103 0.81 14.02 -12.07
C SER A 103 2.11 14.68 -11.61
N GLU A 104 3.15 13.90 -11.27
CA GLU A 104 4.46 14.46 -11.05
C GLU A 104 4.99 15.06 -12.36
N PRO A 105 5.23 16.38 -12.42
CA PRO A 105 5.85 16.96 -13.60
C PRO A 105 7.25 16.37 -13.69
N SER A 106 7.51 15.57 -14.72
CA SER A 106 8.87 15.22 -15.12
C SER A 106 9.63 16.53 -15.30
N VAL A 107 10.42 16.92 -14.28
CA VAL A 107 11.30 18.08 -14.34
C VAL A 107 12.42 17.71 -15.30
N LEU A 108 12.13 17.79 -16.59
CA LEU A 108 13.16 17.90 -17.62
C LEU A 108 13.77 19.28 -17.42
N VAL A 109 14.87 19.31 -16.69
CA VAL A 109 15.81 20.43 -16.64
C VAL A 109 16.12 20.80 -18.09
N GLY A 110 15.54 21.91 -18.54
CA GLY A 110 15.84 22.47 -19.85
C GLY A 110 17.26 23.00 -19.85
N GLU A 111 18.18 22.25 -20.46
CA GLU A 111 19.44 22.83 -20.92
C GLU A 111 19.12 23.79 -22.07
N ALA A 112 18.95 25.07 -21.73
CA ALA A 112 18.86 26.15 -22.70
C ALA A 112 20.20 26.30 -23.42
N SER A 113 20.39 25.59 -24.53
CA SER A 113 21.46 25.86 -25.48
C SER A 113 21.13 27.13 -26.27
N THR A 114 21.61 28.27 -25.81
CA THR A 114 21.58 29.54 -26.56
C THR A 114 22.69 29.55 -27.62
N SER A 115 22.42 29.00 -28.81
CA SER A 115 23.26 29.27 -29.99
C SER A 115 22.72 30.49 -30.76
N LYS A 116 23.17 31.68 -30.36
CA LYS A 116 23.08 32.89 -31.21
C LYS A 116 24.45 33.13 -31.84
N ALA A 117 24.64 32.65 -33.07
CA ALA A 117 25.71 33.11 -33.95
C ALA A 117 25.08 33.61 -35.25
N LYS A 118 24.95 34.93 -35.36
CA LYS A 118 24.49 35.62 -36.58
C LYS A 118 25.71 36.23 -37.26
N GLY A 119 26.30 35.49 -38.19
CA GLY A 119 27.32 36.00 -39.09
C GLY A 119 26.67 36.70 -40.29
N LYS A 120 26.93 38.00 -40.44
CA LYS A 120 26.82 38.73 -41.71
C LYS A 120 28.21 39.29 -42.00
N VAL A 121 28.83 38.84 -43.09
CA VAL A 121 30.04 39.46 -43.65
C VAL A 121 29.60 40.22 -44.90
N ALA A 122 30.20 41.41 -45.06
CA ALA A 122 29.98 42.39 -46.12
C ALA A 122 30.32 41.87 -47.52
#